data_AF-A0A705VWE0-F1
#
_entry.id   AF-A0A705VWE0-F1
#
_cell.length_a   1.000
_cell.length_b   1.000
_cell.length_c   1.000
_cell.angle_alpha   90.00
_cell.angle_beta   90.00
_cell.angle_gamma   90.00
#
_symmetry.space_group_name_H-M   'P 1'
#
loop_
_entity.id
_entity.type
_entity.pdbx_description
1 polymer ?
#
loop_
_entity_poly.entity_id
_entity_poly.type
_entity_poly.pdbx_seq_one_letter_code
_entity_poly.pdbx_strand_id
1 'polypeptide(L)' 'HAALILPSQRSPVVTRELVYTAVTRARRRLSLYADERILAGAIVTRTERRSGLATLFDEVSRTG' A
#
# COMPACT_ATOMS: atom_id res chain seq x y z
N HIS A 1 -6.38 7.94 -18.76
CA HIS A 1 -4.96 7.60 -18.59
C HIS A 1 -4.54 8.06 -17.20
N ALA A 2 -3.66 7.35 -16.50
CA ALA A 2 -3.15 7.75 -15.19
C ALA A 2 -1.62 7.62 -15.15
N ALA A 3 -0.96 8.40 -14.31
CA ALA A 3 0.47 8.31 -14.06
C ALA A 3 0.73 8.18 -12.54
N LEU A 4 1.65 7.28 -12.17
CA LEU A 4 2.15 7.13 -10.81
C LEU A 4 3.63 7.53 -10.78
N ILE A 5 3.97 8.43 -9.87
CA ILE A 5 5.35 8.89 -9.65
C ILE A 5 5.73 8.50 -8.23
N LEU A 6 6.80 7.72 -8.08
CA LEU A 6 7.34 7.34 -6.77
C LEU A 6 8.54 8.24 -6.43
N PRO A 7 8.78 8.51 -5.13
CA PRO A 7 9.95 9.26 -4.72
C PRO A 7 11.24 8.49 -5.06
N SER A 8 12.34 9.22 -5.24
CA SER A 8 13.67 8.65 -5.45
C SER A 8 14.27 7.99 -4.20
N GLN A 9 13.75 8.32 -3.02
CA GLN A 9 14.17 7.77 -1.73
C GLN A 9 13.03 6.98 -1.08
N ARG A 10 13.39 6.02 -0.21
CA ARG A 10 12.40 5.23 0.54
C ARG A 10 11.55 6.13 1.43
N SER A 11 10.26 5.88 1.44
CA SER A 11 9.29 6.56 2.29
C SER A 11 8.30 5.55 2.85
N PRO A 12 7.95 5.62 4.16
CA PRO A 12 7.00 4.69 4.77
C PRO A 12 5.58 4.83 4.21
N VAL A 13 5.30 5.91 3.48
CA VAL A 13 4.01 6.13 2.82
C VAL A 13 3.87 5.28 1.55
N VAL A 14 4.98 4.87 0.94
CA VAL A 14 4.98 4.09 -0.30
C VAL A 14 4.77 2.61 0.02
N THR A 15 3.50 2.23 0.12
CA THR A 15 3.08 0.86 0.46
C THR A 15 2.46 0.14 -0.73
N ARG A 16 2.26 -1.17 -0.57
CA ARG A 16 1.60 -2.01 -1.57
C ARG A 16 0.18 -1.54 -1.86
N GLU A 17 -0.57 -1.16 -0.83
CA GLU A 17 -1.94 -0.67 -0.99
C GLU A 17 -2.00 0.65 -1.76
N LEU A 18 -1.01 1.53 -1.58
CA LEU A 18 -0.88 2.77 -2.36
C LEU A 18 -0.66 2.44 -3.85
N VAL A 19 0.31 1.56 -4.15
CA VAL A 19 0.60 1.13 -5.53
C VAL A 19 -0.62 0.47 -6.17
N TYR A 20 -1.26 -0.47 -5.47
CA TYR A 20 -2.47 -1.15 -5.94
C TYR A 20 -3.59 -0.17 -6.29
N THR A 21 -3.83 0.82 -5.42
CA THR A 21 -4.86 1.84 -5.64
C THR A 21 -4.55 2.70 -6.86
N ALA A 22 -3.29 3.11 -7.01
CA ALA A 22 -2.85 3.89 -8.17
C ALA A 22 -3.01 3.10 -9.49
N VAL A 23 -2.68 1.79 -9.48
CA VAL A 23 -2.84 0.90 -10.64
C VAL A 23 -4.32 0.75 -11.00
N THR A 24 -5.17 0.45 -10.03
CA THR A 24 -6.61 0.19 -10.25
C THR A 24 -7.41 1.44 -10.63
N ARG A 25 -6.92 2.65 -10.34
CA ARG A 25 -7.51 3.90 -10.88
C ARG A 25 -7.31 4.06 -12.39
N ALA A 26 -6.35 3.37 -13.00
CA ALA A 26 -6.08 3.51 -14.43
C ALA A 26 -7.07 2.70 -15.28
N ARG A 27 -8.04 3.36 -15.93
CA ARG A 27 -9.06 2.67 -16.75
C ARG A 27 -8.55 1.96 -18.01
N ARG A 28 -7.44 2.42 -18.61
CA ARG A 28 -6.95 1.93 -19.91
C ARG A 28 -5.43 1.89 -20.04
N ARG A 29 -4.73 2.86 -19.45
CA ARG A 29 -3.26 2.98 -19.54
C ARG A 29 -2.70 3.65 -18.29
N LEU A 30 -1.63 3.07 -17.77
CA LEU A 30 -0.83 3.59 -16.66
C LEU A 30 0.59 3.92 -17.17
N SER A 31 1.14 5.04 -16.74
CA SER A 31 2.59 5.31 -16.82
C SER A 31 3.17 5.29 -15.41
N LEU A 32 4.29 4.59 -15.22
CA LEU A 32 4.94 4.46 -13.92
C LEU A 32 6.35 5.05 -13.99
N TYR A 33 6.62 6.02 -13.13
CA TYR A 33 7.92 6.64 -12.96
C TYR A 33 8.43 6.30 -11.57
N ALA A 34 9.31 5.30 -11.51
CA ALA A 34 9.85 4.79 -10.26
C ALA A 34 11.21 4.12 -10.50
N ASP A 35 12.08 4.20 -9.49
CA ASP A 35 13.20 3.27 -9.40
C ASP A 35 12.68 1.87 -9.05
N GLU A 36 13.24 0.85 -9.69
CA GLU A 36 12.82 -0.55 -9.50
C GLU A 36 12.95 -1.00 -8.05
N ARG A 37 13.98 -0.54 -7.32
CA ARG A 37 14.20 -0.88 -5.91
C ARG A 37 13.14 -0.24 -5.00
N ILE A 38 12.67 0.95 -5.35
CA ILE A 38 11.58 1.63 -4.62
C ILE A 38 10.26 0.89 -4.86
N LEU A 39 9.97 0.52 -6.11
CA LEU A 39 8.77 -0.25 -6.45
C LEU A 39 8.78 -1.63 -5.78
N ALA A 40 9.90 -2.35 -5.84
CA ALA A 40 10.04 -3.66 -5.17
C ALA A 40 9.84 -3.53 -3.65
N GLY A 41 10.40 -2.50 -3.03
CA GLY A 41 10.17 -2.18 -1.62
C GLY A 41 8.71 -1.88 -1.30
N ALA A 42 8.03 -1.14 -2.17
CA ALA A 42 6.60 -0.84 -2.01
C ALA A 42 5.75 -2.11 -2.04
N ILE A 43 6.04 -3.04 -2.96
CA ILE A 43 5.27 -4.28 -3.13
C ILE A 43 5.33 -5.17 -1.88
N VAL A 44 6.44 -5.19 -1.14
CA VAL A 44 6.56 -6.00 0.08
C VAL A 44 6.09 -5.27 1.34
N THR A 45 5.99 -3.94 1.30
CA THR A 45 5.60 -3.12 2.46
C THR A 45 4.08 -3.01 2.54
N ARG A 46 3.45 -3.68 3.52
CA ARG A 46 2.03 -3.47 3.83
C ARG A 46 1.84 -2.23 4.69
N THR A 47 0.71 -1.56 4.50
CA THR A 47 0.28 -0.46 5.36
C THR A 47 -0.01 -0.97 6.78
N GLU A 48 0.63 -0.37 7.78
CA GLU A 48 0.31 -0.62 9.19
C GLU A 48 -0.98 0.09 9.58
N ARG A 49 -1.93 -0.65 10.17
CA ARG A 49 -3.19 -0.09 10.67
C ARG A 49 -3.21 -0.12 12.19
N ARG A 50 -3.27 1.06 12.82
CA ARG A 50 -3.41 1.21 14.28
C ARG A 50 -4.83 1.67 14.59
N SER A 51 -5.75 0.73 14.79
CA SER A 51 -7.16 1.03 15.09
C SER A 51 -7.73 0.33 16.32
N GLY A 52 -6.99 -0.58 16.97
CA GLY A 52 -7.46 -1.37 18.11
C GLY A 52 -8.54 -2.41 17.79
N LEU A 53 -9.30 -2.25 16.70
CA LEU A 53 -10.42 -3.11 16.33
C LEU A 53 -10.05 -4.60 16.26
N ALA A 54 -8.89 -4.95 15.69
CA ALA A 54 -8.44 -6.34 15.63
C ALA A 54 -8.29 -6.95 17.03
N THR A 55 -7.72 -6.19 17.97
CA THR A 55 -7.58 -6.61 19.37
C THR A 55 -8.93 -6.79 20.05
N LEU A 56 -9.89 -5.88 19.83
CA LEU A 56 -11.24 -6.04 20.37
C LEU A 56 -11.92 -7.33 19.88
N PHE A 57 -11.79 -7.67 18.59
CA PHE A 57 -12.37 -8.90 18.04
C PHE A 57 -11.72 -10.17 18.61
N ASP A 58 -10.41 -10.15 18.88
CA ASP A 58 -9.70 -11.27 19.51
C ASP A 58 -10.17 -11.51 20.96
N GLU A 59 -10.43 -10.44 21.72
CA GLU A 59 -10.93 -10.54 23.10
C GLU A 59 -12.35 -11.11 23.15
N VAL A 60 -13.24 -10.63 22.27
CA VAL A 60 -14.62 -11.13 22.17
C VAL A 60 -14.64 -12.62 21.79
N SER A 61 -13.75 -13.04 20.87
CA SER A 61 -13.68 -14.43 20.40
C SER A 61 -13.11 -15.41 21.43
N ARG A 62 -12.44 -14.93 22.49
CA ARG A 62 -11.96 -15.76 23.62
C ARG A 62 -12.96 -15.89 24.76
N THR A 63 -13.97 -15.04 24.77
CA THR A 63 -14.95 -14.96 25.88
C THR A 63 -16.23 -15.76 25.57
N GLY A 64 -16.38 -16.31 24.36
CA GLY A 64 -17.47 -17.21 23.95
C GLY A 64 -16.96 -18.63 23.75
#